data_AF-A0A662XMQ6-F1
#
_entry.id   AF-A0A662XMQ6-F1
#
_cell.length_a   1.000
_cell.length_b   1.000
_cell.length_c   1.000
_cell.angle_alpha   90.00
_cell.angle_beta   90.00
_cell.angle_gamma   90.00
#
_symmetry.space_group_name_H-M   'P 1'
#
loop_
_entity.id
_entity.type
_entity.pdbx_description
1 polymer ?
#
loop_
_entity_poly.entity_id
_entity_poly.type
_entity_poly.pdbx_seq_one_letter_code
_entity_poly.pdbx_strand_id
1 'polypeptide(L)'
;MMFVGSQTIRYRHAIPAFHAYEVRTQIVYWDDKWLYLLHQFQCPTTGKQYAEGLVRGAMMQGRKRVSTSEMLEELCDGEAPQSPKEMPETVKSFLEWDAACASSMETAESRAKLEIEANPPAPTPEKLSERIWAEMHKSTNRPF
;
A
#
# COMPACT_ATOMS: atom_id res chain seq x y z
N MET A 1 -3.32 3.25 -14.42
CA MET A 1 -3.57 3.47 -12.97
C MET A 1 -2.55 2.68 -12.18
N MET A 2 -1.99 3.25 -11.11
CA MET A 2 -1.11 2.50 -10.22
C MET A 2 -1.95 1.69 -9.21
N PHE A 3 -1.65 0.40 -9.09
CA PHE A 3 -2.14 -0.45 -8.01
C PHE A 3 -1.06 -0.54 -6.95
N VAL A 4 -1.39 -0.22 -5.69
CA VAL A 4 -0.47 -0.34 -4.55
C VAL A 4 -0.63 -1.72 -3.94
N GLY A 5 0.45 -2.51 -3.93
CA GLY A 5 0.48 -3.81 -3.26
C GLY A 5 0.75 -3.66 -1.77
N SER A 6 1.74 -2.84 -1.42
CA SER A 6 2.10 -2.55 -0.03
C SER A 6 2.85 -1.23 0.09
N GLN A 7 2.83 -0.66 1.28
CA GLN A 7 3.61 0.53 1.62
C GLN A 7 4.03 0.50 3.08
N THR A 8 5.15 1.15 3.38
CA THR A 8 5.57 1.48 4.74
C THR A 8 5.99 2.94 4.80
N ILE A 9 5.86 3.56 5.97
CA ILE A 9 6.34 4.91 6.22
C ILE A 9 6.98 5.00 7.59
N ARG A 10 8.15 5.63 7.64
CA ARG A 10 8.85 5.94 8.88
C ARG A 10 8.84 7.44 9.11
N TYR A 11 8.24 7.86 10.22
CA TYR A 11 8.32 9.24 10.68
C TYR A 11 9.55 9.43 11.57
N ARG A 12 10.37 10.42 11.23
CA ARG A 12 11.50 10.88 12.05
C ARG A 12 11.11 12.07 12.92
N HIS A 13 10.28 12.97 12.38
CA HIS A 13 9.79 14.17 13.04
C HIS A 13 8.33 14.40 12.67
N ALA A 14 7.57 14.99 13.59
CA ALA A 14 6.22 15.46 13.27
C ALA A 14 6.27 16.53 12.17
N ILE A 15 5.37 16.42 11.19
CA ILE A 15 5.09 17.49 10.25
C ILE A 15 4.15 18.47 10.98
N PRO A 16 4.56 19.73 11.21
CA PRO A 16 3.72 20.68 11.92
C PRO A 16 2.40 20.92 11.16
N ALA A 17 1.29 20.99 11.89
CA ALA A 17 -0.01 21.28 11.29
C ALA A 17 0.03 22.64 10.56
N PHE A 18 -0.66 22.72 9.43
CA PHE A 18 -0.77 23.93 8.60
C PHE A 18 0.57 24.48 8.07
N HIS A 19 1.65 23.69 8.09
CA HIS A 19 2.92 24.06 7.48
C HIS A 19 3.08 23.41 6.11
N ALA A 20 3.66 24.17 5.17
CA ALA A 20 4.05 23.62 3.88
C ALA A 20 5.15 22.57 4.04
N TYR A 21 5.00 21.45 3.33
CA TYR A 21 6.03 20.43 3.17
C TYR A 21 6.10 20.02 1.70
N GLU A 22 7.25 19.52 1.28
CA GLU A 22 7.50 18.97 -0.04
C GLU A 22 7.54 17.44 0.05
N VAL A 23 6.95 16.76 -0.94
CA VAL A 23 7.11 15.32 -1.12
C VAL A 23 7.93 15.09 -2.38
N ARG A 24 9.15 14.57 -2.22
CA ARG A 24 9.98 14.14 -3.33
C ARG A 24 9.75 12.66 -3.57
N THR A 25 9.34 12.31 -4.78
CA THR A 25 9.08 10.93 -5.19
C THR A 25 10.09 10.51 -6.24
N GLN A 26 10.72 9.37 -6.03
CA GLN A 26 11.66 8.77 -6.97
C GLN A 26 11.40 7.28 -7.12
N ILE A 27 11.53 6.76 -8.35
CA ILE A 27 11.58 5.31 -8.57
C ILE A 27 12.99 4.87 -8.16
N VAL A 28 13.09 4.05 -7.11
CA VAL A 28 14.38 3.57 -6.59
C VAL A 28 14.78 2.21 -7.11
N TYR A 29 13.79 1.43 -7.57
CA TYR A 29 14.01 0.11 -8.15
C TYR A 29 12.77 -0.32 -8.92
N TRP A 30 12.92 -1.21 -9.90
CA TRP A 30 11.81 -1.94 -10.48
C TRP A 30 12.29 -3.25 -11.10
N ASP A 31 11.38 -4.21 -11.12
CA ASP A 31 11.50 -5.48 -11.83
C ASP A 31 10.35 -5.60 -12.86
N ASP A 32 10.19 -6.79 -13.46
CA ASP A 32 9.15 -7.03 -14.47
C ASP A 32 7.72 -6.88 -13.95
N LYS A 33 7.52 -6.98 -12.63
CA LYS A 33 6.19 -7.05 -11.98
C LYS A 33 5.90 -5.82 -11.13
N TRP A 34 6.90 -5.23 -10.50
CA TRP A 34 6.75 -4.19 -9.49
C TRP A 34 7.72 -3.04 -9.70
N LEU A 35 7.25 -1.83 -9.42
CA LEU A 35 8.08 -0.66 -9.19
C LEU A 35 8.08 -0.27 -7.72
N TYR A 36 9.17 0.34 -7.27
CA TYR A 36 9.39 0.75 -5.91
C TYR A 36 9.64 2.25 -5.88
N LEU A 37 8.75 2.99 -5.20
CA LEU A 37 8.81 4.44 -5.06
C LEU A 37 9.28 4.81 -3.66
N LEU A 38 10.29 5.66 -3.58
CA LEU A 38 10.69 6.31 -2.33
C LEU A 38 10.09 7.72 -2.28
N HIS A 39 9.36 7.99 -1.21
CA HIS A 39 8.79 9.29 -0.88
C HIS A 39 9.57 9.91 0.27
N GLN A 40 10.14 11.10 0.06
CA GLN A 40 10.80 11.87 1.10
C GLN A 40 9.97 13.11 1.41
N PHE A 41 9.49 13.18 2.65
CA PHE A 41 8.69 14.29 3.16
C PHE A 41 9.62 15.27 3.86
N GLN A 42 9.76 16.47 3.31
CA GLN A 42 10.77 17.42 3.79
C GLN A 42 10.27 18.85 3.87
N CYS A 43 10.94 19.65 4.69
CA CYS A 43 10.73 21.09 4.71
C CYS A 43 11.33 21.71 3.42
N PRO A 44 10.55 22.42 2.59
CA PRO A 44 11.04 22.95 1.32
C PRO A 44 12.13 24.02 1.49
N THR A 45 12.17 24.70 2.64
CA THR A 45 13.13 25.79 2.91
C THR A 45 14.40 25.31 3.61
N THR A 46 14.30 24.31 4.48
CA THR A 46 15.45 23.85 5.30
C THR A 46 15.97 22.47 4.91
N GLY A 47 15.24 21.72 4.07
CA GLY A 47 15.56 20.33 3.74
C GLY A 47 15.37 19.34 4.91
N LYS A 48 14.82 19.79 6.05
CA LYS A 48 14.56 18.93 7.21
C LYS A 48 13.66 17.76 6.81
N GLN A 49 14.15 16.54 6.97
CA GLN A 49 13.42 15.31 6.69
C GLN A 49 12.43 14.97 7.82
N TYR A 50 11.15 14.89 7.49
CA TYR A 50 10.08 14.53 8.40
C TYR A 50 9.77 13.04 8.38
N ALA A 51 9.66 12.47 7.19
CA ALA A 51 9.32 11.07 7.00
C ALA A 51 9.89 10.54 5.69
N GLU A 52 10.05 9.22 5.62
CA GLU A 52 10.37 8.50 4.40
C GLU A 52 9.38 7.34 4.23
N GLY A 53 8.76 7.26 3.05
CA GLY A 53 7.84 6.20 2.68
C GLY A 53 8.40 5.37 1.53
N LEU A 54 8.21 4.06 1.59
CA LEU A 54 8.52 3.15 0.49
C LEU A 54 7.24 2.45 0.05
N VAL A 55 6.95 2.51 -1.26
CA VAL A 55 5.73 1.98 -1.86
C VAL A 55 6.09 0.96 -2.92
N ARG A 56 5.44 -0.21 -2.86
CA ARG A 56 5.47 -1.23 -3.91
C ARG A 56 4.21 -1.12 -4.75
N GLY A 57 4.39 -0.78 -6.02
CA GLY A 57 3.31 -0.53 -6.96
C GLY A 57 3.44 -1.35 -8.24
N ALA A 58 2.32 -1.58 -8.90
CA ALA A 58 2.26 -2.12 -10.25
C ALA A 58 1.44 -1.19 -11.14
N MET A 59 1.82 -1.07 -12.41
CA MET A 59 1.06 -0.28 -13.37
C MET A 59 0.01 -1.13 -14.05
N MET A 60 -1.21 -0.62 -14.09
CA MET A 60 -2.37 -1.31 -14.64
C MET A 60 -3.00 -0.50 -15.78
N GLN A 61 -3.24 -1.18 -16.91
CA GLN A 61 -4.08 -0.72 -18.01
C GLN A 61 -5.34 -1.60 -18.06
N GLY A 62 -6.43 -1.09 -17.50
CA GLY A 62 -7.62 -1.92 -17.22
C GLY A 62 -7.28 -3.04 -16.24
N ARG A 63 -7.49 -4.30 -16.66
CA ARG A 63 -7.17 -5.50 -15.86
C ARG A 63 -5.77 -6.07 -16.13
N LYS A 64 -5.04 -5.52 -17.11
CA LYS A 64 -3.71 -6.00 -17.48
C LYS A 64 -2.64 -5.20 -16.74
N ARG A 65 -1.62 -5.90 -16.26
CA ARG A 65 -0.40 -5.28 -15.74
C ARG A 65 0.48 -4.88 -16.93
N VAL A 66 1.05 -3.68 -16.86
CA VAL A 66 2.03 -3.14 -17.80
C VAL A 66 3.37 -3.09 -17.07
N SER A 67 4.46 -3.47 -17.76
CA SER A 67 5.77 -3.43 -17.14
C SER A 67 6.23 -2.00 -16.91
N THR A 68 7.08 -1.79 -15.90
CA THR A 68 7.63 -0.46 -15.61
C THR A 68 8.53 0.02 -16.75
N SER A 69 9.28 -0.89 -17.39
CA SER A 69 10.15 -0.55 -18.51
C SER A 69 9.36 -0.05 -19.73
N GLU A 70 8.31 -0.76 -20.16
CA GLU A 70 7.42 -0.30 -21.25
C GLU A 70 6.83 1.07 -20.93
N MET A 71 6.43 1.30 -19.68
CA MET A 71 5.88 2.58 -19.26
C MET A 71 6.92 3.71 -19.30
N LEU A 72 8.17 3.43 -18.91
CA LEU A 72 9.25 4.41 -18.94
C LEU A 72 9.70 4.74 -20.37
N GLU A 73 9.70 3.76 -21.27
CA GLU A 73 9.99 3.95 -22.69
C GLU A 73 9.02 4.92 -23.37
N GLU A 74 7.74 4.86 -23.02
CA GLU A 74 6.71 5.79 -23.55
C GLU A 74 6.78 7.20 -22.95
N LEU A 75 7.36 7.35 -21.76
CA LEU A 75 7.42 8.62 -21.02
C LEU A 75 8.72 9.40 -21.24
N CYS A 76 9.80 8.72 -21.60
CA CYS A 76 11.11 9.33 -21.76
C CYS A 76 11.37 9.66 -23.24
N ASP A 77 11.52 10.96 -23.54
CA ASP A 77 12.05 11.42 -24.81
C ASP A 77 13.56 11.12 -24.89
N GLY A 78 13.94 9.86 -25.14
CA GLY A 78 15.34 9.42 -25.20
C GLY A 78 15.55 7.96 -24.77
N GLU A 79 16.77 7.64 -24.32
CA GLU A 79 17.06 6.30 -23.78
C GLU A 79 16.36 6.10 -22.45
N ALA A 80 15.46 5.12 -22.39
CA ALA A 80 14.71 4.81 -21.20
C ALA A 80 15.67 4.41 -20.06
N PRO A 81 15.47 4.95 -18.83
CA PRO A 81 16.31 4.60 -17.70
C PRO A 81 16.21 3.09 -17.46
N GLN A 82 17.35 2.49 -17.12
CA GLN A 82 17.42 1.07 -16.75
C GLN A 82 17.30 0.93 -15.24
N SER A 83 16.71 -0.17 -14.78
CA SER A 83 16.64 -0.42 -13.34
C SER A 83 18.05 -0.63 -12.78
N PRO A 84 18.30 -0.25 -11.52
CA PRO A 84 19.57 -0.55 -10.88
C PRO A 84 19.89 -2.04 -10.96
N LYS A 85 21.12 -2.39 -11.34
CA LYS A 85 21.55 -3.80 -11.47
C LYS A 85 21.38 -4.59 -10.17
N GLU A 86 21.65 -3.93 -9.05
CA GLU A 86 21.49 -4.51 -7.72
C GLU A 86 20.31 -3.84 -7.02
N MET A 87 19.45 -4.65 -6.41
CA MET A 87 18.33 -4.17 -5.62
C MET A 87 18.86 -3.42 -4.38
N PRO A 88 18.43 -2.17 -4.13
CA PRO A 88 18.83 -1.41 -2.95
C PRO A 88 18.45 -2.12 -1.65
N GLU A 89 19.27 -1.96 -0.62
CA GLU A 89 19.06 -2.61 0.69
C GLU A 89 17.71 -2.23 1.32
N THR A 90 17.31 -0.96 1.23
CA THR A 90 15.99 -0.49 1.70
C THR A 90 14.84 -1.25 1.05
N VAL A 91 14.97 -1.62 -0.23
CA VAL A 91 13.95 -2.41 -0.94
C VAL A 91 13.96 -3.87 -0.47
N LYS A 92 15.13 -4.46 -0.26
CA LYS A 92 15.25 -5.83 0.28
C LYS A 92 14.61 -5.96 1.65
N SER A 93 14.99 -5.11 2.61
CA SER A 93 14.42 -5.15 3.97
C SER A 93 12.92 -4.87 3.97
N PHE A 94 12.45 -4.01 3.05
CA PHE A 94 11.02 -3.79 2.86
C PHE A 94 10.29 -5.04 2.36
N LEU A 95 10.87 -5.77 1.41
CA LEU A 95 10.29 -7.02 0.91
C LEU A 95 10.25 -8.13 1.97
N GLU A 96 11.25 -8.17 2.86
CA GLU A 96 11.23 -9.07 4.02
C GLU A 96 10.06 -8.74 4.96
N TRP A 97 9.87 -7.45 5.27
CA TRP A 97 8.74 -6.98 6.05
C TRP A 97 7.39 -7.28 5.37
N ASP A 98 7.29 -7.02 4.07
CA ASP A 98 6.10 -7.28 3.26
C ASP A 98 5.71 -8.76 3.25
N ALA A 99 6.70 -9.66 3.10
CA ALA A 99 6.50 -11.10 3.17
C ALA A 99 6.02 -11.55 4.56
N ALA A 100 6.57 -10.99 5.63
CA ALA A 100 6.12 -11.26 7.00
C ALA A 100 4.67 -10.79 7.21
N CYS A 101 4.30 -9.61 6.69
CA CYS A 101 2.92 -9.12 6.72
C CYS A 101 1.97 -10.04 5.95
N ALA A 102 2.36 -10.51 4.75
CA ALA A 102 1.56 -11.43 3.96
C ALA A 102 1.26 -12.74 4.73
N SER A 103 2.28 -13.37 5.31
CA SER A 103 2.11 -14.59 6.12
C SER A 103 1.23 -14.35 7.36
N SER A 104 1.38 -13.20 8.01
CA SER A 104 0.52 -12.82 9.14
C SER A 104 -0.94 -12.66 8.72
N MET A 105 -1.21 -12.11 7.54
CA MET A 105 -2.57 -11.95 7.02
C MET A 105 -3.21 -13.29 6.67
N GLU A 106 -2.49 -14.19 6.02
CA GLU A 106 -2.96 -15.55 5.71
C GLU A 106 -3.32 -16.33 6.99
N THR A 107 -2.50 -16.18 8.03
CA THR A 107 -2.76 -16.79 9.33
C THR A 107 -4.00 -16.20 9.98
N ALA A 108 -4.17 -14.87 9.94
CA ALA A 108 -5.34 -14.19 10.47
C ALA A 108 -6.62 -14.58 9.72
N GLU A 109 -6.57 -14.66 8.39
CA GLU A 109 -7.69 -15.13 7.56
C GLU A 109 -8.09 -16.55 7.91
N SER A 110 -7.11 -17.46 8.03
CA SER A 110 -7.35 -18.85 8.40
C SER A 110 -8.01 -18.96 9.77
N ARG A 111 -7.53 -18.19 10.75
CA ARG A 111 -8.14 -18.13 12.09
C ARG A 111 -9.59 -17.62 12.04
N ALA A 112 -9.83 -16.53 11.30
CA ALA A 112 -11.16 -15.96 11.16
C ALA A 112 -12.14 -16.93 10.50
N LYS A 113 -11.69 -17.70 9.48
CA LYS A 113 -12.49 -18.76 8.85
C LYS A 113 -12.90 -19.84 9.84
N LEU A 114 -11.96 -20.33 10.67
CA LEU A 114 -12.24 -21.32 11.71
C LEU A 114 -13.22 -20.79 12.76
N GLU A 115 -13.09 -19.52 13.15
CA GLU A 115 -14.01 -18.89 14.11
C GLU A 115 -15.43 -18.75 13.53
N ILE A 116 -15.55 -18.35 12.26
CA ILE A 116 -16.84 -18.26 11.55
C ILE A 116 -17.46 -19.65 11.38
N GLU A 117 -16.67 -20.69 11.13
CA GLU A 117 -17.17 -22.06 11.02
C GLU A 117 -17.66 -22.60 12.38
N ALA A 118 -16.92 -22.31 13.46
CA ALA A 118 -17.31 -22.67 14.82
C ALA A 118 -18.54 -21.89 15.32
N ASN A 119 -18.67 -20.62 14.92
CA ASN A 119 -19.75 -19.72 15.30
C ASN A 119 -20.35 -19.05 14.05
N PRO A 120 -21.21 -19.75 13.29
CA PRO A 120 -21.74 -19.23 12.05
C PRO A 120 -22.59 -17.96 12.29
N PRO A 121 -22.47 -16.94 11.44
CA PRO A 121 -23.27 -15.73 11.56
C PRO A 121 -24.76 -16.07 11.44
N ALA A 122 -25.60 -15.32 12.15
CA ALA A 122 -27.04 -15.45 12.02
C ALA A 122 -27.47 -15.30 10.54
N PRO A 123 -28.46 -16.08 10.08
CA PRO A 123 -28.91 -16.02 8.70
C PRO A 123 -29.37 -14.60 8.36
N THR A 124 -29.07 -14.16 7.14
CA THR A 124 -29.52 -12.85 6.65
C THR A 124 -31.05 -12.82 6.67
N PRO A 125 -31.69 -11.85 7.35
CA PRO A 125 -33.14 -11.78 7.42
C PRO A 125 -33.77 -11.73 6.01
N GLU A 126 -34.91 -12.37 5.78
CA GLU A 126 -35.55 -12.36 4.46
C GLU A 126 -36.13 -10.98 4.12
N LYS A 127 -36.65 -10.27 5.12
CA LYS A 127 -37.29 -8.97 4.92
C LYS A 127 -36.26 -7.84 4.91
N LEU A 128 -36.43 -6.91 3.97
CA LEU A 128 -35.58 -5.74 3.82
C LEU A 128 -35.55 -4.86 5.08
N SER A 129 -36.68 -4.68 5.76
CA SER A 129 -36.75 -3.91 7.02
C SER A 129 -35.92 -4.54 8.14
N GLU A 130 -35.99 -5.86 8.28
CA GLU A 130 -35.21 -6.63 9.26
C GLU A 130 -33.72 -6.59 8.94
N ARG A 131 -33.33 -6.61 7.64
CA ARG A 131 -31.94 -6.39 7.21
C ARG A 131 -31.42 -5.01 7.58
N ILE A 132 -32.19 -3.96 7.32
CA ILE A 132 -31.83 -2.57 7.67
C ILE A 132 -31.65 -2.45 9.19
N TRP A 133 -32.57 -3.02 9.96
CA TRP A 133 -32.51 -2.99 11.43
C TRP A 133 -31.30 -3.77 11.99
N ALA A 134 -30.98 -4.93 11.41
CA ALA A 134 -29.81 -5.72 11.77
C ALA A 134 -28.49 -4.98 11.47
N GLU A 135 -28.39 -4.29 10.33
CA GLU A 135 -27.19 -3.50 9.99
C GLU A 135 -27.04 -2.25 10.88
N MET A 136 -28.14 -1.58 11.23
CA MET A 136 -28.09 -0.48 12.20
C MET A 136 -27.52 -0.93 13.55
N HIS A 137 -27.94 -2.11 14.05
CA HIS A 137 -27.42 -2.63 15.31
C HIS A 137 -25.96 -3.04 15.28
N LYS A 138 -25.50 -3.65 14.19
CA LYS A 138 -24.07 -3.95 14.00
C LYS A 138 -23.23 -2.67 13.98
N SER A 139 -23.75 -1.59 13.42
CA SER A 139 -23.08 -0.28 13.40
C SER A 139 -22.93 0.32 14.80
N THR A 140 -23.94 0.17 15.65
CA THR A 140 -23.97 0.74 17.02
C THR A 140 -23.18 -0.04 18.07
N ASN A 141 -22.81 -1.30 17.80
CA ASN A 141 -22.09 -2.17 18.74
C ASN A 141 -20.56 -2.18 18.53
N ARG A 142 -19.99 -1.18 17.84
CA ARG A 142 -18.53 -1.04 17.80
C ARG A 142 -18.05 -0.52 19.16
N PRO A 143 -17.13 -1.19 19.85
CA PRO A 143 -16.52 -0.60 21.05
C PRO A 143 -15.85 0.72 20.66
N PHE A 144 -16.07 1.76 21.48
CA PHE A 144 -15.36 3.03 21.41
C PHE A 144 -13.89 2.86 21.80
#